data_AF-A0A9X2GMQ3-F1
#
_entry.id   AF-A0A9X2GMQ3-F1
#
_cell.length_a   1.000
_cell.length_b   1.000
_cell.length_c   1.000
_cell.angle_alpha   90.00
_cell.angle_beta   90.00
_cell.angle_gamma   90.00
#
_symmetry.space_group_name_H-M   'P 1'
#
loop_
_entity.id
_entity.type
_entity.pdbx_description
1 polymer ?
#
loop_
_entity_poly.entity_id
_entity_poly.type
_entity_poly.pdbx_seq_one_letter_code
_entity_poly.pdbx_strand_id
1 'polypeptide(L)'
;MPEDLAIVGFDDVDAASATTPALTTVRVPVAEQALAPARLLLSRLEGRHTTSAVLPTRLVVRDSAQPAGRRGPNIARRLVRVVVILVNDQEQDH
;
A
#
# COMPACT_ATOMS: atom_id res chain seq x y z
N MET A 1 1.81 -2.36 20.02
CA MET A 1 2.39 -3.20 18.95
C MET A 1 2.52 -2.37 17.66
N PRO A 2 3.65 -1.66 17.49
CA PRO A 2 4.61 -2.02 16.42
C PRO A 2 6.07 -1.96 16.92
N GLU A 3 6.30 -2.33 18.17
CA GLU A 3 7.60 -2.14 18.84
C GLU A 3 8.70 -3.02 18.22
N ASP A 4 8.30 -4.18 17.69
CA ASP A 4 9.19 -5.23 17.17
C ASP A 4 8.90 -5.61 15.71
N LEU A 5 7.74 -5.18 15.19
CA LEU A 5 7.23 -5.53 13.88
C LEU A 5 6.54 -4.32 13.25
N ALA A 6 7.00 -3.91 12.07
CA ALA A 6 6.30 -2.93 11.25
C ALA A 6 5.32 -3.65 10.32
N ILE A 7 4.11 -3.12 10.22
CA ILE A 7 3.06 -3.66 9.36
C ILE A 7 2.74 -2.61 8.30
N VAL A 8 2.73 -3.03 7.04
CA VAL A 8 2.38 -2.19 5.90
C VAL A 8 1.22 -2.84 5.14
N GLY A 9 0.15 -2.11 4.90
CA GLY A 9 -0.96 -2.51 4.06
C GLY A 9 -0.74 -2.24 2.57
N PHE A 10 -1.72 -2.62 1.77
CA PHE A 10 -1.85 -2.21 0.37
C PHE A 10 -3.24 -1.57 0.14
N ASP A 11 -3.42 -0.88 -0.98
CA ASP A 11 -4.64 -0.21 -1.47
C ASP A 11 -5.08 1.09 -0.77
N ASP A 12 -4.81 1.26 0.51
CA ASP A 12 -5.24 2.44 1.29
C ASP A 12 -6.75 2.66 1.30
N VAL A 13 -7.51 1.57 1.46
CA VAL A 13 -8.96 1.57 1.71
C VAL A 13 -9.31 2.28 3.02
N ASP A 14 -10.57 2.64 3.21
CA ASP A 14 -11.03 3.41 4.38
C ASP A 14 -10.73 2.68 5.70
N ALA A 15 -10.90 1.36 5.72
CA ALA A 15 -10.53 0.49 6.83
C ALA A 15 -9.06 0.65 7.27
N ALA A 16 -8.12 0.97 6.37
CA ALA A 16 -6.72 1.17 6.72
C ALA A 16 -6.53 2.33 7.72
N SER A 17 -7.34 3.39 7.60
CA SER A 17 -7.30 4.53 8.52
C SER A 17 -8.06 4.28 9.83
N ALA A 18 -9.05 3.38 9.82
CA ALA A 18 -9.89 3.04 10.97
C ALA A 18 -9.27 1.99 11.91
N THR A 19 -8.23 1.29 11.48
CA THR A 19 -7.48 0.35 12.34
C THR A 19 -6.78 1.05 13.51
N THR A 20 -6.50 0.31 14.58
CA THR A 20 -5.69 0.77 15.72
C THR A 20 -4.58 -0.24 16.00
N PRO A 21 -3.28 0.08 15.79
CA PRO A 21 -2.76 1.33 15.23
C PRO A 21 -3.18 1.54 13.77
N ALA A 22 -3.29 2.80 13.34
CA ALA A 22 -3.64 3.10 11.96
C ALA A 22 -2.60 2.53 10.98
N LEU A 23 -3.06 1.89 9.90
CA LEU A 23 -2.23 1.08 9.02
C LEU A 23 -1.46 1.94 8.00
N THR A 24 -0.13 1.93 8.06
CA THR A 24 0.75 2.41 6.98
C THR A 24 0.47 1.57 5.75
N THR A 25 0.36 2.14 4.55
CA THR A 25 -0.07 1.38 3.36
C THR A 25 0.44 1.97 2.05
N VAL A 26 0.53 1.16 0.99
CA VAL A 26 0.78 1.64 -0.37
C VAL A 26 -0.54 2.01 -1.03
N ARG A 27 -0.76 3.31 -1.29
CA ARG A 27 -1.89 3.77 -2.08
C ARG A 27 -1.60 3.58 -3.57
N VAL A 28 -2.53 2.92 -4.25
CA VAL A 28 -2.52 2.73 -5.70
C VAL A 28 -3.44 3.75 -6.41
N PRO A 29 -3.14 4.13 -7.66
CA PRO A 29 -3.96 5.06 -8.43
C PRO A 29 -5.13 4.30 -9.08
N VAL A 30 -6.21 4.09 -8.33
CA VAL A 30 -7.35 3.22 -8.71
C VAL A 30 -7.95 3.61 -10.06
N ALA A 31 -8.14 4.91 -10.30
CA ALA A 31 -8.72 5.41 -11.55
C ALA A 31 -7.83 5.08 -12.77
N GLU A 32 -6.52 5.31 -12.65
CA GLU A 32 -5.55 4.99 -13.69
C GLU A 32 -5.40 3.48 -13.88
N GLN A 33 -5.47 2.69 -12.80
CA GLN A 33 -5.46 1.23 -12.87
C GLN A 33 -6.66 0.69 -13.65
N ALA A 34 -7.84 1.30 -13.52
CA ALA A 34 -9.02 0.93 -14.31
C ALA A 34 -8.91 1.35 -15.79
N LEU A 35 -8.34 2.54 -16.05
CA LEU A 35 -8.30 3.12 -17.40
C LEU A 35 -7.13 2.64 -18.26
N ALA A 36 -5.96 2.39 -17.67
CA ALA A 36 -4.74 2.05 -18.40
C ALA A 36 -4.90 0.77 -19.26
N PRO A 37 -5.48 -0.34 -18.76
CA PRO A 37 -5.70 -1.54 -19.58
C PRO A 37 -6.61 -1.29 -20.77
N ALA A 38 -7.69 -0.53 -20.59
CA ALA A 38 -8.62 -0.19 -21.67
C ALA A 38 -7.92 0.61 -22.78
N ARG A 39 -7.11 1.61 -22.41
CA ARG A 39 -6.33 2.41 -23.37
C ARG A 39 -5.29 1.58 -24.12
N LEU A 40 -4.62 0.66 -23.42
CA LEU A 40 -3.65 -0.25 -24.03
C LEU A 40 -4.34 -1.23 -24.99
N LEU A 41 -5.51 -1.75 -24.64
CA LEU A 41 -6.28 -2.64 -25.49
C LEU A 41 -6.77 -1.95 -26.76
N LEU A 42 -7.36 -0.76 -26.64
CA LEU A 42 -7.79 0.04 -27.79
C LEU A 42 -6.61 0.32 -28.73
N SER A 43 -5.44 0.66 -28.18
CA SER A 43 -4.24 0.88 -28.97
C SER A 43 -3.77 -0.37 -29.73
N ARG A 44 -3.89 -1.56 -29.14
CA ARG A 44 -3.58 -2.82 -29.84
C ARG A 44 -4.56 -3.12 -30.97
N LEU A 45 -5.86 -2.83 -30.79
CA LEU A 45 -6.87 -3.00 -31.83
C LEU A 45 -6.61 -2.09 -33.03
N GLU A 46 -6.03 -0.91 -32.79
CA GLU A 46 -5.59 0.02 -33.84
C GLU A 46 -4.21 -0.35 -34.44
N GLY A 47 -3.71 -1.56 -34.16
CA GLY A 47 -2.45 -2.08 -34.71
C GLY A 47 -1.18 -1.48 -34.09
N ARG A 48 -1.29 -0.69 -33.01
CA ARG A 48 -0.11 -0.14 -32.33
C ARG A 48 0.55 -1.18 -31.44
N HIS A 49 1.88 -1.17 -31.45
CA HIS A 49 2.66 -1.88 -30.44
C HIS A 49 2.51 -1.18 -29.08
N THR A 50 2.27 -1.95 -28.02
CA THR A 50 2.12 -1.43 -26.67
C THR A 50 2.88 -2.27 -25.65
N THR A 51 3.50 -1.58 -24.69
CA THR A 51 4.23 -2.18 -23.58
C THR A 51 3.44 -2.06 -22.28
N SER A 52 3.89 -2.77 -21.24
CA SER A 52 3.34 -2.61 -19.89
C SER A 52 3.47 -1.16 -19.41
N ALA A 53 2.43 -0.66 -18.74
CA ALA A 53 2.45 0.63 -18.07
C ALA A 53 2.79 0.45 -16.60
N VAL A 54 3.70 1.28 -16.07
CA VAL A 54 3.97 1.38 -14.63
C VAL A 54 3.23 2.60 -14.12
N LEU A 55 2.35 2.40 -13.14
CA LEU A 55 1.57 3.48 -12.55
C LEU A 55 2.23 3.97 -11.26
N PRO A 56 2.22 5.29 -10.98
CA PRO A 56 2.82 5.84 -9.78
C PRO A 56 2.03 5.42 -8.54
N THR A 57 2.69 4.76 -7.59
CA THR A 57 2.13 4.45 -6.26
C THR A 57 2.82 5.30 -5.20
N ARG A 58 2.18 5.46 -4.04
CA ARG A 58 2.77 6.20 -2.91
C ARG A 58 2.59 5.48 -1.59
N LEU A 59 3.59 5.56 -0.72
CA LEU A 59 3.49 5.08 0.65
C LEU A 59 2.79 6.13 1.51
N VAL A 60 1.74 5.73 2.21
CA VAL A 60 1.02 6.52 3.21
C VAL A 60 1.45 6.02 4.59
N VAL A 61 2.29 6.80 5.27
CA VAL A 61 2.87 6.42 6.58
C VAL A 61 1.88 6.74 7.70
N ARG A 62 1.63 5.76 8.56
CA ARG A 62 0.79 5.81 9.76
C ARG A 62 1.45 5.04 10.92
N ASP A 63 0.72 4.82 12.00
CA ASP A 63 1.24 4.29 13.27
C ASP A 63 1.76 2.85 13.18
N SER A 64 1.21 2.00 12.32
CA SER A 64 1.57 0.57 12.25
C SER A 64 3.00 0.29 11.76
N ALA A 65 3.67 1.28 11.17
CA ALA A 65 5.07 1.18 10.74
C ALA A 65 6.00 2.13 11.51
N GLN A 66 5.51 2.75 12.59
CA GLN A 66 6.34 3.53 13.50
C GLN A 66 6.83 2.64 14.64
N PRO A 67 8.09 2.17 14.64
CA PRO A 67 8.62 1.44 15.78
C PRO A 67 8.62 2.36 17.01
N ALA A 68 8.01 1.88 18.10
CA ALA A 68 8.07 2.56 19.38
C ALA A 68 9.54 2.62 19.83
N GLY A 69 10.14 3.81 19.82
CA GLY A 69 11.43 4.07 20.46
C GLY A 69 12.59 4.43 19.53
N ARG A 70 12.69 5.71 19.16
CA ARG A 70 13.99 6.40 18.99
C ARG A 70 14.43 7.07 20.30
N ARG A 71 14.40 6.35 21.43
CA ARG A 71 14.87 6.87 22.73
C ARG A 71 15.86 5.90 23.36
N GLY A 72 17.14 6.02 22.99
CA GLY A 72 18.25 5.31 23.63
C GLY A 72 19.53 5.34 22.79
N PRO A 73 20.73 5.58 23.38
CA PRO A 73 21.98 5.79 22.64
C PRO A 73 22.64 4.51 22.09
N ASN A 74 22.04 3.34 22.26
CA ASN A 74 22.63 2.05 21.83
C ASN A 74 22.00 1.56 20.53
N ILE A 75 22.62 1.91 19.40
CA ILE A 75 22.24 1.45 18.06
C ILE A 75 22.82 0.07 17.75
N ALA A 76 22.44 -0.95 18.51
CA ALA A 76 22.46 -2.30 17.96
C ALA A 76 21.43 -2.33 16.81
N ARG A 77 21.87 -2.67 15.60
CA ARG A 77 21.01 -2.73 14.40
C ARG A 77 19.80 -3.63 14.68
N ARG A 78 18.66 -3.03 15.03
CA ARG A 78 17.41 -3.76 15.24
C ARG A 78 16.79 -4.07 13.88
N LEU A 79 16.74 -5.35 13.53
CA LEU A 79 16.08 -5.80 12.31
C LEU A 79 14.57 -5.64 12.48
N VAL A 80 13.97 -4.71 11.75
CA VAL A 80 12.51 -4.57 11.68
C VAL A 80 12.01 -5.53 10.61
N ARG A 81 11.17 -6.49 10.99
CA ARG A 81 10.44 -7.33 10.01
C ARG A 81 9.26 -6.51 9.47
N VAL A 82 9.02 -6.61 8.17
CA VAL A 82 7.89 -5.98 7.50
C VAL A 82 6.96 -7.08 7.00
N VAL A 83 5.69 -7.00 7.37
CA VAL A 83 4.64 -7.86 6.84
C VAL A 83 3.69 -7.00 6.01
N VAL A 84 3.40 -7.46 4.78
CA VAL A 84 2.44 -6.82 3.89
C VAL A 84 1.07 -7.48 4.04
N ILE A 85 0.04 -6.70 4.33
CA ILE A 85 -1.33 -7.19 4.51
C ILE A 85 -2.24 -6.55 3.47
N LEU A 86 -3.07 -7.35 2.81
CA LEU A 86 -4.17 -6.84 1.99
C LEU A 86 -5.39 -6.66 2.91
N VAL A 87 -5.80 -5.41 3.11
CA VAL A 87 -7.04 -5.12 3.83
C VAL A 87 -8.13 -4.99 2.78
N ASN A 88 -9.00 -5.99 2.71
CA ASN A 88 -10.15 -5.93 1.83
C ASN A 88 -11.30 -5.22 2.55
N ASP A 89 -11.80 -4.14 1.96
CA ASP A 89 -13.00 -3.48 2.43
C ASP A 89 -14.19 -4.28 1.87
N GLN A 90 -14.63 -5.28 2.65
CA GLN A 90 -15.88 -5.99 2.39
C GLN A 90 -16.89 -5.46 3.38
N GLU A 91 -17.42 -4.26 3.13
CA GLU A 91 -18.71 -3.93 3.71
C GLU A 91 -19.74 -4.91 3.11
N GLN A 92 -20.15 -5.83 3.97
CA GLN A 92 -21.45 -6.48 3.92
C GLN A 92 -22.51 -5.40 4.15
N ASP A 93 -23.27 -5.03 3.12
CA ASP A 93 -24.73 -5.04 3.24
C ASP A 93 -25.42 -5.11 1.87
N HIS A 94 -26.63 -5.65 1.92
CA HIS A 94 -27.52 -6.12 0.84
C HIS A 94 -28.03 -5.08 -0.16
#